data_AF-A0A0C9U0T4-F1
#
_entry.id   AF-A0A0C9U0T4-F1
#
_cell.length_a   1.000
_cell.length_b   1.000
_cell.length_c   1.000
_cell.angle_alpha   90.00
_cell.angle_beta   90.00
_cell.angle_gamma   90.00
#
_symmetry.space_group_name_H-M   'P 1'
#
loop_
_entity.id
_entity.type
_entity.pdbx_description
1 polymer ?
#
loop_
_entity_poly.entity_id
_entity_poly.type
_entity_poly.pdbx_seq_one_letter_code
_entity_poly.pdbx_strand_id
1 'polypeptide(L)'
;MSSCPIPRLRVLAGPSSSELTDVSELVNTARPHYIKSDKFQGRVVVHIKGFPGAPESEYFSRDDRKGVTWSIQMQGRFLQEYSADDILFGNTFDRPLRLPWGSGAALKFMHFIDPTLEHDLSGPRPWALSPLVTTMPHLTHTELCSKDSRLPHFPPTAPKSIKDDTKELCQRISEARRSACSGSMPKGKSMTARRGSNSSGSSTDESLDLEKASKRRTYFASRKNRRQVTFGPKDVLTTDFCYGFLTFPNLALSLPGGISFDLKKYWDGQPVRFVCVERQSEQGSDDTSSGSGEGSYESEEDERMFWCIVIVADDE
;
A
#
# COMPACT_ATOMS: atom_id res chain seq x y z
N MET A 1 41.63 15.33 8.09
CA MET A 1 40.28 14.77 8.31
C MET A 1 39.67 14.53 6.96
N SER A 2 39.79 13.32 6.42
CA SER A 2 39.14 12.95 5.16
C SER A 2 37.64 12.96 5.40
N SER A 3 36.90 13.85 4.72
CA SER A 3 35.45 13.80 4.70
C SER A 3 35.03 12.45 4.13
N CYS A 4 34.35 11.63 4.92
CA CYS A 4 33.68 10.45 4.41
C CYS A 4 32.74 10.90 3.27
N PRO A 5 32.75 10.27 2.09
CA PRO A 5 31.79 10.59 1.03
C PRO A 5 30.37 10.49 1.60
N ILE A 6 29.52 11.47 1.33
CA ILE A 6 28.10 11.40 1.69
C ILE A 6 27.50 10.33 0.76
N PRO A 7 26.88 9.25 1.28
CA PRO A 7 26.25 8.23 0.44
C PRO A 7 25.23 8.88 -0.50
N ARG A 8 25.30 8.58 -1.79
CA ARG A 8 24.30 9.12 -2.75
C ARG A 8 23.03 8.31 -2.58
N LEU A 9 21.93 8.97 -2.22
CA LEU A 9 20.62 8.34 -2.17
C LEU A 9 19.93 8.58 -3.51
N ARG A 10 19.44 7.53 -4.15
CA ARG A 10 18.62 7.61 -5.37
C ARG A 10 17.22 7.08 -5.12
N VAL A 11 16.26 7.65 -5.84
CA VAL A 11 14.89 7.14 -5.90
C VAL A 11 14.60 6.77 -7.34
N LEU A 12 14.23 5.53 -7.58
CA LEU A 12 13.78 5.03 -8.87
C LEU A 12 12.29 4.72 -8.81
N ALA A 13 11.55 4.93 -9.90
CA ALA A 13 10.13 4.59 -9.98
C ALA A 13 9.74 4.10 -11.37
N GLY A 14 8.77 3.18 -11.44
CA GLY A 14 8.33 2.58 -12.70
C GLY A 14 7.16 1.61 -12.54
N PRO A 15 6.63 1.06 -13.63
CA PRO A 15 5.54 0.07 -13.58
C PRO A 15 6.00 -1.30 -13.04
N SER A 16 7.27 -1.65 -13.19
CA SER A 16 7.86 -2.94 -12.81
C SER A 16 9.28 -2.78 -12.24
N SER A 17 9.91 -3.86 -11.81
CA SER A 17 11.29 -3.82 -11.31
C SER A 17 12.33 -3.67 -12.42
N SER A 18 11.99 -4.06 -13.66
CA SER A 18 12.82 -3.92 -14.87
C SER A 18 12.66 -2.58 -15.59
N GLU A 19 11.56 -1.86 -15.38
CA GLU A 19 11.24 -0.59 -16.07
C GLU A 19 11.32 0.63 -15.14
N LEU A 20 12.45 0.82 -14.45
CA LEU A 20 12.63 1.90 -13.49
C LEU A 20 13.31 3.14 -14.10
N THR A 21 12.82 4.33 -13.76
CA THR A 21 13.43 5.63 -14.10
C THR A 21 13.97 6.31 -12.85
N ASP A 22 15.13 6.97 -12.93
CA ASP A 22 15.63 7.81 -11.84
C ASP A 22 14.77 9.07 -11.70
N VAL A 23 14.17 9.23 -10.51
CA VAL A 23 13.29 10.34 -10.15
C VAL A 23 13.85 11.16 -8.99
N SER A 24 15.14 11.04 -8.70
CA SER A 24 15.79 11.70 -7.57
C SER A 24 15.65 13.24 -7.63
N GLU A 25 15.64 13.81 -8.83
CA GLU A 25 15.42 15.25 -9.08
C GLU A 25 14.00 15.74 -8.72
N LEU A 26 13.02 14.83 -8.59
CA LEU A 26 11.64 15.13 -8.25
C LEU A 26 11.37 15.02 -6.74
N VAL A 27 12.28 14.40 -5.98
CA VAL A 27 12.16 14.23 -4.54
C VAL A 27 12.04 15.59 -3.85
N ASN A 28 11.12 15.68 -2.89
CA ASN A 28 10.79 16.92 -2.16
C ASN A 28 10.23 18.06 -3.01
N THR A 29 9.87 17.81 -4.28
CA THR A 29 9.18 18.79 -5.13
C THR A 29 7.67 18.53 -5.20
N ALA A 30 6.92 19.49 -5.73
CA ALA A 30 5.49 19.33 -6.04
C ALA A 30 5.23 18.73 -7.43
N ARG A 31 6.27 18.24 -8.13
CA ARG A 31 6.16 17.67 -9.47
C ARG A 31 6.04 16.14 -9.37
N PRO A 32 4.94 15.54 -9.83
CA PRO A 32 4.79 14.10 -9.79
C PRO A 32 5.53 13.42 -10.96
N HIS A 33 6.00 12.19 -10.73
CA HIS A 33 6.43 11.27 -11.79
C HIS A 33 5.24 10.41 -12.24
N TYR A 34 5.10 10.16 -13.54
CA TYR A 34 3.98 9.38 -14.08
C TYR A 34 4.37 7.91 -14.25
N ILE A 35 3.49 7.01 -13.82
CA ILE A 35 3.66 5.55 -14.00
C ILE A 35 2.47 5.05 -14.81
N LYS A 36 2.75 4.31 -15.88
CA LYS A 36 1.72 3.76 -16.77
C LYS A 36 2.14 2.39 -17.27
N SER A 37 1.23 1.44 -17.17
CA SER A 37 1.29 0.11 -17.80
C SER A 37 -0.07 -0.21 -18.44
N ASP A 38 -0.25 -1.46 -18.85
CA ASP A 38 -1.53 -2.05 -19.25
C ASP A 38 -2.47 -2.32 -18.06
N LYS A 39 -1.91 -2.49 -16.84
CA LYS A 39 -2.68 -2.76 -15.61
C LYS A 39 -2.97 -1.52 -14.78
N PHE A 40 -2.12 -0.50 -14.82
CA PHE A 40 -2.20 0.66 -13.93
C PHE A 40 -1.87 1.97 -14.63
N GLN A 41 -2.57 3.03 -14.21
CA GLN A 41 -2.24 4.41 -14.59
C GLN A 41 -2.24 5.27 -13.34
N GLY A 42 -1.11 5.90 -13.05
CA GLY A 42 -0.99 6.77 -11.90
C GLY A 42 0.23 7.67 -11.93
N ARG A 43 0.53 8.22 -10.76
CA ARG A 43 1.62 9.16 -10.55
C ARG A 43 2.04 9.20 -9.09
N VAL A 44 3.33 9.42 -8.87
CA VAL A 44 3.98 9.35 -7.57
C VAL A 44 4.67 10.67 -7.21
N VAL A 45 4.62 11.03 -5.93
CA VAL A 45 5.46 12.06 -5.30
C VAL A 45 6.15 11.43 -4.10
N VAL A 46 7.44 11.72 -3.95
CA VAL A 46 8.26 11.20 -2.84
C VAL A 46 8.82 12.36 -2.04
N HIS A 47 8.63 12.30 -0.73
CA HIS A 47 9.26 13.20 0.23
C HIS A 47 10.20 12.42 1.13
N ILE A 48 11.45 12.86 1.26
CA ILE A 48 12.44 12.26 2.15
C ILE A 48 13.17 13.39 2.88
N LYS A 49 13.11 13.37 4.21
CA LYS A 49 13.77 14.38 5.05
C LYS A 49 15.29 14.21 4.96
N GLY A 50 16.01 15.31 4.72
CA GLY A 50 17.47 15.28 4.56
C GLY A 50 17.96 14.54 3.32
N PHE A 51 17.15 14.46 2.26
CA PHE A 51 17.57 13.86 0.99
C PHE A 51 18.71 14.69 0.35
N PRO A 52 19.89 14.09 0.07
CA PRO A 52 21.03 14.83 -0.44
C PRO A 52 20.73 15.54 -1.77
N GLY A 53 21.02 16.84 -1.83
CA GLY A 53 20.83 17.65 -3.05
C GLY A 53 19.39 18.07 -3.36
N ALA A 54 18.40 17.63 -2.58
CA ALA A 54 17.02 18.08 -2.71
C ALA A 54 16.70 19.24 -1.74
N PRO A 55 15.71 20.09 -2.05
CA PRO A 55 15.21 21.08 -1.11
C PRO A 55 14.57 20.40 0.11
N GLU A 56 14.46 21.13 1.23
CA GLU A 56 13.61 20.71 2.34
C GLU A 56 12.14 20.76 1.90
N SER A 57 11.41 19.67 2.13
CA SER A 57 10.00 19.60 1.77
C SER A 57 9.14 20.30 2.82
N GLU A 58 8.24 21.20 2.39
CA GLU A 58 7.24 21.79 3.28
C GLU A 58 6.34 20.72 3.92
N TYR A 59 6.18 19.56 3.27
CA TYR A 59 5.38 18.45 3.74
C TYR A 59 5.67 18.09 5.21
N PHE A 60 6.94 18.11 5.62
CA PHE A 60 7.38 17.76 6.99
C PHE A 60 7.10 18.86 8.03
N SER A 61 6.76 20.07 7.58
CA SER A 61 6.43 21.20 8.45
C SER A 61 4.95 21.27 8.80
N ARG A 62 4.10 20.50 8.12
CA ARG A 62 2.65 20.50 8.34
C ARG A 62 2.29 19.93 9.72
N ASP A 63 1.29 20.52 10.36
CA ASP A 63 0.88 20.11 11.71
C ASP A 63 0.44 18.65 11.80
N ASP A 64 -0.19 18.13 10.74
CA ASP A 64 -0.65 16.74 10.64
C ASP A 64 0.40 15.76 10.10
N ARG A 65 1.66 16.22 9.95
CA ARG A 65 2.83 15.42 9.53
C ARG A 65 4.00 15.53 10.50
N LYS A 66 3.78 16.08 11.71
CA LYS A 66 4.79 16.12 12.77
C LYS A 66 5.33 14.72 13.06
N GLY A 67 6.65 14.59 13.05
CA GLY A 67 7.36 13.33 13.29
C GLY A 67 7.49 12.42 12.07
N VAL A 68 6.83 12.72 10.94
CA VAL A 68 7.04 11.98 9.68
C VAL A 68 8.40 12.36 9.09
N THR A 69 9.12 11.37 8.57
CA THR A 69 10.48 11.54 8.04
C THR A 69 10.58 11.16 6.56
N TRP A 70 9.58 10.47 6.03
CA TRP A 70 9.46 10.13 4.62
C TRP A 70 7.99 9.88 4.24
N SER A 71 7.70 10.01 2.96
CA SER A 71 6.37 9.77 2.38
C SER A 71 6.51 9.32 0.94
N ILE A 72 5.72 8.31 0.58
CA ILE A 72 5.45 7.91 -0.80
C ILE A 72 3.97 8.16 -1.05
N GLN A 73 3.67 9.17 -1.86
CA GLN A 73 2.30 9.50 -2.26
C GLN A 73 2.04 8.93 -3.64
N MET A 74 0.93 8.22 -3.81
CA MET A 74 0.51 7.63 -5.08
C MET A 74 -0.92 8.08 -5.39
N GLN A 75 -1.17 8.56 -6.61
CA GLN A 75 -2.52 8.68 -7.14
C GLN A 75 -2.65 7.89 -8.43
N GLY A 76 -3.63 7.01 -8.51
CA GLY A 76 -3.88 6.28 -9.75
C GLY A 76 -5.13 5.43 -9.70
N ARG A 77 -5.30 4.63 -10.76
CA ARG A 77 -6.40 3.70 -10.94
C ARG A 77 -5.92 2.44 -11.64
N PHE A 78 -6.63 1.35 -11.41
CA PHE A 78 -6.42 0.11 -12.13
C PHE A 78 -7.17 0.15 -13.47
N LEU A 79 -6.56 -0.42 -14.51
CA LEU A 79 -7.14 -0.46 -15.86
C LEU A 79 -7.99 -1.71 -16.09
N GLN A 80 -7.97 -2.64 -15.14
CA GLN A 80 -8.82 -3.81 -15.03
C GLN A 80 -9.46 -3.83 -13.64
N GLU A 81 -10.47 -4.68 -13.44
CA GLU A 81 -11.13 -4.83 -12.15
C GLU A 81 -10.35 -5.77 -11.25
N TYR A 82 -10.00 -5.30 -10.05
CA TYR A 82 -9.35 -6.09 -9.00
C TYR A 82 -10.14 -5.95 -7.72
N SER A 83 -10.30 -7.04 -6.97
CA SER A 83 -10.84 -6.92 -5.62
C SER A 83 -9.81 -6.22 -4.72
N ALA A 84 -10.27 -5.59 -3.63
CA ALA A 84 -9.37 -5.02 -2.64
C ALA A 84 -8.50 -6.10 -1.94
N ASP A 85 -8.81 -7.40 -2.13
CA ASP A 85 -8.00 -8.52 -1.64
C ASP A 85 -6.79 -8.81 -2.54
N ASP A 86 -6.92 -8.48 -3.82
CA ASP A 86 -5.93 -8.76 -4.85
C ASP A 86 -4.82 -7.71 -4.86
N ILE A 87 -5.07 -6.51 -4.34
CA ILE A 87 -4.11 -5.40 -4.38
C ILE A 87 -3.29 -5.38 -3.08
N LEU A 88 -2.03 -5.79 -3.19
CA LEU A 88 -1.08 -5.79 -2.08
C LEU A 88 -0.07 -4.67 -2.24
N PHE A 89 0.36 -4.10 -1.12
CA PHE A 89 1.44 -3.14 -1.05
C PHE A 89 2.39 -3.51 0.08
N GLY A 90 3.68 -3.27 -0.14
CA GLY A 90 4.68 -3.41 0.90
C GLY A 90 6.08 -3.49 0.32
N ASN A 91 6.93 -4.30 0.93
CA ASN A 91 8.34 -4.36 0.63
C ASN A 91 8.75 -5.73 0.08
N THR A 92 9.66 -5.70 -0.89
CA THR A 92 10.38 -6.87 -1.40
C THR A 92 11.88 -6.62 -1.38
N PHE A 93 12.65 -7.69 -1.30
CA PHE A 93 14.11 -7.67 -1.20
C PHE A 93 14.69 -8.68 -2.18
N ASP A 94 15.75 -8.28 -2.88
CA ASP A 94 16.38 -9.09 -3.93
C ASP A 94 17.23 -10.24 -3.35
N ARG A 95 17.65 -10.12 -2.08
CA ARG A 95 18.53 -11.08 -1.39
C ARG A 95 18.08 -11.32 0.06
N PRO A 96 18.47 -12.46 0.67
CA PRO A 96 18.14 -12.77 2.07
C PRO A 96 18.52 -11.65 3.03
N LEU A 97 17.66 -11.38 4.02
CA LEU A 97 17.94 -10.38 5.06
C LEU A 97 18.75 -10.99 6.19
N ARG A 98 19.72 -10.24 6.73
CA ARG A 98 20.42 -10.61 7.97
C ARG A 98 19.65 -10.03 9.15
N LEU A 99 18.68 -10.78 9.68
CA LEU A 99 17.87 -10.31 10.80
C LEU A 99 18.69 -10.23 12.10
N PRO A 100 18.67 -9.09 12.84
CA PRO A 100 19.36 -8.98 14.12
C PRO A 100 18.80 -9.95 15.17
N TRP A 101 19.64 -10.30 16.15
CA TRP A 101 19.17 -10.84 17.41
C TRP A 101 18.20 -9.83 18.06
N GLY A 102 16.92 -10.21 18.22
CA GLY A 102 15.84 -9.30 18.65
C GLY A 102 14.87 -8.86 17.55
N SER A 103 15.02 -9.34 16.31
CA SER A 103 14.08 -9.10 15.19
C SER A 103 12.61 -9.45 15.52
N GLY A 104 12.37 -10.36 16.47
CA GLY A 104 11.04 -10.65 17.00
C GLY A 104 10.30 -9.42 17.56
N ALA A 105 11.01 -8.41 18.08
CA ALA A 105 10.41 -7.15 18.52
C ALA A 105 9.98 -6.28 17.32
N ALA A 106 10.79 -6.22 16.27
CA ALA A 106 10.45 -5.52 15.02
C ALA A 106 9.26 -6.18 14.31
N LEU A 107 9.24 -7.53 14.25
CA LEU A 107 8.11 -8.30 13.73
C LEU A 107 6.81 -8.03 14.51
N LYS A 108 6.87 -8.05 15.84
CA LYS A 108 5.71 -7.70 16.69
C LYS A 108 5.25 -6.27 16.47
N PHE A 109 6.18 -5.33 16.32
CA PHE A 109 5.85 -3.94 16.03
C PHE A 109 5.18 -3.78 14.67
N MET A 110 5.70 -4.42 13.61
CA MET A 110 5.08 -4.42 12.28
C MET A 110 3.66 -5.00 12.34
N HIS A 111 3.46 -6.12 13.04
CA HIS A 111 2.13 -6.71 13.22
C HIS A 111 1.18 -5.83 14.05
N PHE A 112 1.71 -5.10 15.04
CA PHE A 112 0.93 -4.14 15.82
C PHE A 112 0.44 -2.96 14.95
N ILE A 113 1.30 -2.47 14.05
CA ILE A 113 0.94 -1.39 13.11
C ILE A 113 -0.07 -1.90 12.06
N ASP A 114 0.18 -3.09 11.51
CA ASP A 114 -0.64 -3.73 10.48
C ASP A 114 -0.84 -5.22 10.77
N PRO A 115 -2.00 -5.62 11.32
CA PRO A 115 -2.27 -7.02 11.65
C PRO A 115 -2.52 -7.89 10.41
N THR A 116 -2.66 -7.30 9.23
CA THR A 116 -2.81 -8.02 7.95
C THR A 116 -1.53 -8.16 7.16
N LEU A 117 -0.41 -7.69 7.70
CA LEU A 117 0.89 -7.88 7.09
C LEU A 117 1.24 -9.37 7.06
N GLU A 118 1.36 -9.89 5.84
CA GLU A 118 1.91 -11.21 5.54
C GLU A 118 3.39 -11.02 5.17
N HIS A 119 4.26 -11.96 5.53
CA HIS A 119 5.68 -11.86 5.19
C HIS A 119 6.36 -13.22 5.10
N ASP A 120 7.38 -13.31 4.27
CA ASP A 120 8.46 -14.28 4.39
C ASP A 120 9.78 -13.51 4.45
N LEU A 121 10.33 -13.35 5.65
CA LEU A 121 11.60 -12.63 5.85
C LEU A 121 12.82 -13.57 5.87
N SER A 122 12.58 -14.88 5.80
CA SER A 122 13.61 -15.94 5.88
C SER A 122 13.94 -16.56 4.52
N GLY A 123 13.07 -16.37 3.53
CA GLY A 123 13.24 -16.88 2.18
C GLY A 123 14.39 -16.25 1.39
N PRO A 124 14.68 -16.80 0.20
CA PRO A 124 15.76 -16.32 -0.68
C PRO A 124 15.50 -14.92 -1.22
N ARG A 125 14.23 -14.56 -1.44
CA ARG A 125 13.75 -13.22 -1.82
C ARG A 125 12.72 -12.76 -0.78
N PRO A 126 13.17 -12.12 0.31
CA PRO A 126 12.29 -11.73 1.38
C PRO A 126 11.21 -10.75 0.94
N TRP A 127 10.03 -10.83 1.56
CA TRP A 127 8.92 -9.91 1.31
C TRP A 127 8.06 -9.70 2.54
N ALA A 128 7.43 -8.53 2.61
CA ALA A 128 6.42 -8.18 3.60
C ALA A 128 5.33 -7.35 2.91
N LEU A 129 4.15 -7.93 2.71
CA LEU A 129 3.07 -7.37 1.91
C LEU A 129 1.76 -7.37 2.70
N SER A 130 0.96 -6.34 2.50
CA SER A 130 -0.35 -6.17 3.14
C SER A 130 -1.36 -5.63 2.13
N PRO A 131 -2.67 -5.92 2.26
CA PRO A 131 -3.67 -5.30 1.42
C PRO A 131 -3.55 -3.78 1.45
N LEU A 132 -3.51 -3.15 0.27
CA LEU A 132 -3.27 -1.71 0.13
C LEU A 132 -4.29 -0.88 0.94
N VAL A 133 -5.55 -1.29 0.94
CA VAL A 133 -6.63 -0.62 1.69
C VAL A 133 -6.44 -0.67 3.21
N THR A 134 -5.64 -1.60 3.72
CA THR A 134 -5.44 -1.84 5.14
C THR A 134 -4.17 -1.14 5.65
N THR A 135 -3.10 -1.22 4.87
CA THR A 135 -1.76 -0.77 5.26
C THR A 135 -1.57 0.74 5.17
N MET A 136 -2.23 1.39 4.21
CA MET A 136 -2.06 2.83 3.97
C MET A 136 -2.55 3.66 5.18
N PRO A 137 -1.70 4.53 5.76
CA PRO A 137 -2.10 5.38 6.87
C PRO A 137 -3.04 6.52 6.43
N HIS A 138 -2.94 6.96 5.18
CA HIS A 138 -3.92 7.85 4.55
C HIS A 138 -4.28 7.32 3.16
N LEU A 139 -5.58 7.20 2.91
CA LEU A 139 -6.13 6.80 1.62
C LEU A 139 -7.43 7.53 1.37
N THR A 140 -7.53 8.12 0.18
CA THR A 140 -8.74 8.70 -0.38
C THR A 140 -9.19 7.85 -1.56
N HIS A 141 -10.47 7.53 -1.61
CA HIS A 141 -11.12 6.94 -2.78
C HIS A 141 -11.99 8.01 -3.46
N THR A 142 -11.92 8.09 -4.77
CA THR A 142 -12.75 8.97 -5.59
C THR A 142 -13.24 8.21 -6.81
N GLU A 143 -14.55 8.20 -7.02
CA GLU A 143 -15.20 7.65 -8.18
C GLU A 143 -15.29 8.69 -9.30
N LEU A 144 -14.82 8.31 -10.48
CA LEU A 144 -14.97 9.11 -11.69
C LEU A 144 -16.30 8.82 -12.37
N CYS A 145 -16.92 9.85 -12.95
CA CYS A 145 -18.13 9.68 -13.75
C CYS A 145 -17.94 8.71 -14.94
N SER A 146 -16.74 8.67 -15.52
CA SER A 146 -16.40 7.78 -16.63
C SER A 146 -14.93 7.34 -16.58
N LYS A 147 -14.60 6.25 -17.29
CA LYS A 147 -13.20 5.78 -17.44
C LYS A 147 -12.31 6.75 -18.22
N ASP A 148 -12.88 7.67 -19.00
CA ASP A 148 -12.12 8.64 -19.80
C ASP A 148 -11.99 10.00 -19.10
N SER A 149 -12.58 10.14 -17.90
CA SER A 149 -12.47 11.33 -17.07
C SER A 149 -11.01 11.58 -16.66
N ARG A 150 -10.62 12.86 -16.61
CA ARG A 150 -9.30 13.27 -16.13
C ARG A 150 -9.16 12.96 -14.64
N LEU A 151 -7.96 12.54 -14.22
CA LEU A 151 -7.65 12.35 -12.81
C LEU A 151 -7.72 13.69 -12.04
N PRO A 152 -8.21 13.69 -10.79
CA PRO A 152 -8.20 14.87 -9.92
C PRO A 152 -6.80 15.43 -9.76
N HIS A 153 -6.62 16.74 -9.50
CA HIS A 153 -5.29 17.33 -9.32
C HIS A 153 -4.46 16.64 -8.22
N PHE A 154 -3.16 16.44 -8.48
CA PHE A 154 -2.21 15.84 -7.54
C PHE A 154 -0.77 16.28 -7.88
N PRO A 155 0.11 16.48 -6.88
CA PRO A 155 -0.17 16.35 -5.44
C PRO A 155 -1.17 17.41 -4.95
N PRO A 156 -1.85 17.19 -3.80
CA PRO A 156 -2.74 18.22 -3.26
C PRO A 156 -1.99 19.54 -3.06
N THR A 157 -2.62 20.66 -3.41
CA THR A 157 -2.00 21.98 -3.27
C THR A 157 -1.68 22.25 -1.79
N ALA A 158 -0.42 22.59 -1.50
CA ALA A 158 0.02 22.95 -0.16
C ALA A 158 -0.89 24.06 0.43
N PRO A 159 -1.22 24.01 1.73
CA PRO A 159 -0.70 23.11 2.76
C PRO A 159 -1.55 21.83 2.97
N LYS A 160 -2.34 21.39 1.98
CA LYS A 160 -3.28 20.27 2.17
C LYS A 160 -2.55 18.91 2.14
N SER A 161 -2.73 18.13 3.19
CA SER A 161 -2.27 16.73 3.27
C SER A 161 -3.35 15.77 2.77
N ILE A 162 -2.92 14.64 2.20
CA ILE A 162 -3.81 13.52 1.91
C ILE A 162 -4.33 12.98 3.24
N LYS A 163 -5.64 12.84 3.35
CA LYS A 163 -6.29 12.30 4.55
C LYS A 163 -7.08 11.07 4.20
N ASP A 164 -7.49 10.38 5.24
CA ASP A 164 -8.47 9.34 5.13
C ASP A 164 -9.79 9.93 4.61
N ASP A 165 -10.25 9.46 3.45
CA ASP A 165 -11.59 9.80 2.93
C ASP A 165 -12.10 8.66 2.05
N THR A 166 -13.01 7.87 2.61
CA THR A 166 -13.60 6.71 1.95
C THR A 166 -15.12 6.78 1.90
N LYS A 167 -15.69 8.00 1.90
CA LYS A 167 -17.16 8.19 1.95
C LYS A 167 -17.87 7.53 0.77
N GLU A 168 -17.35 7.76 -0.44
CA GLU A 168 -17.90 7.17 -1.67
C GLU A 168 -17.77 5.64 -1.65
N LEU A 169 -16.62 5.13 -1.19
CA LEU A 169 -16.41 3.70 -1.01
C LEU A 169 -17.41 3.09 -0.01
N CYS A 170 -17.62 3.74 1.14
CA CYS A 170 -18.60 3.31 2.14
C CYS A 170 -20.02 3.29 1.59
N GLN A 171 -20.41 4.34 0.86
CA GLN A 171 -21.72 4.42 0.22
C GLN A 171 -21.92 3.26 -0.76
N ARG A 172 -20.92 2.97 -1.59
CA ARG A 172 -20.96 1.86 -2.54
C ARG A 172 -21.09 0.50 -1.86
N ILE A 173 -20.36 0.29 -0.76
CA ILE A 173 -20.47 -0.95 0.03
C ILE A 173 -21.88 -1.09 0.61
N SER A 174 -22.46 -0.02 1.16
CA SER A 174 -23.82 -0.02 1.70
C SER A 174 -24.88 -0.26 0.61
N GLU A 175 -24.72 0.32 -0.58
CA GLU A 175 -25.59 0.08 -1.73
C GLU A 175 -25.53 -1.38 -2.22
N ALA A 176 -24.32 -1.93 -2.36
CA ALA A 176 -24.13 -3.34 -2.74
C ALA A 176 -24.79 -4.30 -1.74
N ARG A 177 -24.67 -4.01 -0.43
CA ARG A 177 -25.33 -4.78 0.65
C ARG A 177 -26.86 -4.74 0.55
N ARG A 178 -27.44 -3.57 0.31
CA ARG A 178 -28.90 -3.41 0.16
C ARG A 178 -29.43 -4.16 -1.06
N SER A 179 -28.71 -4.11 -2.19
CA SER A 179 -29.06 -4.86 -3.40
C SER A 179 -29.09 -6.37 -3.13
N ALA A 180 -28.05 -6.91 -2.47
CA ALA A 180 -27.94 -8.34 -2.17
C ALA A 180 -29.09 -8.86 -1.27
N CYS A 181 -29.55 -8.07 -0.30
CA CYS A 181 -30.67 -8.43 0.57
C CYS A 181 -32.03 -8.44 -0.17
N SER A 182 -32.20 -7.58 -1.19
CA SER A 182 -33.46 -7.51 -1.95
C SER A 182 -33.68 -8.69 -2.91
N GLY A 183 -32.60 -9.38 -3.33
CA GLY A 183 -32.65 -10.53 -4.23
C GLY A 183 -33.05 -11.85 -3.57
N SER A 184 -33.26 -11.89 -2.25
CA SER A 184 -33.54 -13.10 -1.47
C SER A 184 -35.00 -13.16 -0.96
N MET A 185 -35.99 -13.13 -1.85
CA MET A 185 -37.36 -13.57 -1.51
C MET A 185 -37.71 -14.87 -2.26
N PRO A 186 -37.94 -15.99 -1.58
CA PRO A 186 -38.57 -17.16 -2.19
C PRO A 186 -40.06 -16.87 -2.42
N LYS A 187 -40.56 -17.10 -3.64
CA LYS A 187 -42.00 -17.18 -3.90
C LYS A 187 -42.54 -18.55 -3.45
N GLY A 188 -43.36 -18.55 -2.38
CA GLY A 188 -44.19 -19.67 -1.93
C GLY A 188 -43.56 -20.47 -0.76
N LYS A 189 -44.26 -20.88 0.30
CA LYS A 189 -45.69 -21.02 0.61
C LYS A 189 -45.96 -20.65 2.08
N SER A 190 -47.19 -20.19 2.33
CA SER A 190 -47.82 -20.08 3.66
C SER A 190 -47.68 -21.35 4.49
N MET A 191 -47.25 -21.22 5.77
CA MET A 191 -47.76 -22.01 6.92
C MET A 191 -47.34 -21.41 8.27
N THR A 192 -48.38 -21.15 9.08
CA THR A 192 -48.51 -21.16 10.56
C THR A 192 -47.42 -20.55 11.45
N ALA A 193 -47.82 -19.44 12.11
CA ALA A 193 -47.11 -18.78 13.19
C ALA A 193 -47.00 -19.67 14.44
N ARG A 194 -45.76 -19.83 14.96
CA ARG A 194 -45.50 -20.16 16.36
C ARG A 194 -44.62 -19.07 16.97
N ARG A 195 -45.13 -18.54 18.08
CA ARG A 195 -44.65 -17.41 18.86
C ARG A 195 -43.44 -17.84 19.71
N GLY A 196 -42.29 -17.20 19.52
CA GLY A 196 -41.08 -17.45 20.29
C GLY A 196 -40.17 -16.20 20.33
N SER A 197 -40.07 -15.62 21.53
CA SER A 197 -39.06 -14.66 22.03
C SER A 197 -38.53 -13.55 21.10
N ASN A 198 -38.98 -12.32 21.38
CA ASN A 198 -38.33 -11.08 20.95
C ASN A 198 -36.87 -11.03 21.46
N SER A 199 -35.92 -11.25 20.57
CA SER A 199 -34.62 -10.57 20.64
C SER A 199 -34.72 -9.37 19.71
N SER A 200 -34.83 -8.19 20.30
CA SER A 200 -34.80 -6.91 19.61
C SER A 200 -33.38 -6.62 19.12
N GLY A 201 -32.99 -7.28 18.02
CA GLY A 201 -31.90 -6.84 17.17
C GLY A 201 -32.49 -5.94 16.09
N SER A 202 -32.79 -4.70 16.46
CA SER A 202 -33.12 -3.64 15.49
C SER A 202 -31.90 -3.48 14.57
N SER A 203 -31.94 -4.09 13.39
CA SER A 203 -30.98 -3.86 12.31
C SER A 203 -31.24 -2.46 11.73
N THR A 204 -30.92 -1.43 12.50
CA THR A 204 -30.62 -0.13 11.92
C THR A 204 -29.41 -0.35 11.03
N ASP A 205 -29.59 -0.15 9.73
CA ASP A 205 -28.54 -0.05 8.72
C ASP A 205 -27.63 1.11 9.12
N GLU A 206 -26.77 0.91 10.12
CA GLU A 206 -25.76 1.89 10.48
C GLU A 206 -24.85 2.07 9.26
N SER A 207 -24.87 3.28 8.72
CA SER A 207 -23.99 3.68 7.62
C SER A 207 -22.55 3.31 7.98
N LEU A 208 -21.90 2.55 7.10
CA LEU A 208 -20.52 2.14 7.31
C LEU A 208 -19.62 3.38 7.39
N ASP A 209 -19.05 3.67 8.55
CA ASP A 209 -18.13 4.79 8.73
C ASP A 209 -16.68 4.30 8.79
N LEU A 210 -15.92 4.59 7.72
CA LEU A 210 -14.50 4.30 7.61
C LEU A 210 -13.65 5.58 7.50
N GLU A 211 -14.13 6.73 7.98
CA GLU A 211 -13.42 8.03 7.89
C GLU A 211 -12.07 8.10 8.63
N LYS A 212 -11.71 7.06 9.39
CA LYS A 212 -10.42 6.97 10.09
C LYS A 212 -9.68 5.73 9.61
N ALA A 213 -8.38 5.87 9.42
CA ALA A 213 -7.48 4.77 9.05
C ALA A 213 -7.63 3.54 9.97
N SER A 214 -7.84 3.74 11.27
CA SER A 214 -8.05 2.64 12.21
C SER A 214 -9.36 1.88 11.97
N LYS A 215 -10.46 2.58 11.65
CA LYS A 215 -11.74 1.95 11.30
C LYS A 215 -11.64 1.23 9.96
N ARG A 216 -11.04 1.88 8.94
CA ARG A 216 -10.74 1.27 7.64
C ARG A 216 -9.95 -0.02 7.82
N ARG A 217 -8.85 0.04 8.56
CA ARG A 217 -7.97 -1.11 8.83
C ARG A 217 -8.72 -2.25 9.49
N THR A 218 -9.50 -1.98 10.53
CA THR A 218 -10.32 -3.00 11.20
C THR A 218 -11.34 -3.64 10.26
N TYR A 219 -12.00 -2.85 9.41
CA TYR A 219 -12.97 -3.38 8.44
C TYR A 219 -12.31 -4.27 7.39
N PHE A 220 -11.22 -3.81 6.78
CA PHE A 220 -10.50 -4.55 5.72
C PHE A 220 -9.54 -5.63 6.26
N ALA A 221 -9.39 -5.76 7.59
CA ALA A 221 -8.71 -6.90 8.19
C ALA A 221 -9.33 -8.23 7.71
N SER A 222 -10.66 -8.24 7.56
CA SER A 222 -11.40 -9.38 7.03
C SER A 222 -11.23 -9.52 5.51
N ARG A 223 -10.66 -10.67 5.09
CA ARG A 223 -10.58 -11.07 3.68
C ARG A 223 -11.95 -11.07 2.99
N LYS A 224 -13.01 -11.49 3.70
CA LYS A 224 -14.39 -11.47 3.19
C LYS A 224 -14.86 -10.06 2.84
N ASN A 225 -14.46 -9.05 3.61
CA ASN A 225 -14.81 -7.65 3.33
C ASN A 225 -14.01 -7.11 2.15
N ARG A 226 -12.71 -7.44 2.07
CA ARG A 226 -11.85 -7.08 0.92
C ARG A 226 -12.40 -7.58 -0.40
N ARG A 227 -12.83 -8.85 -0.46
CA ARG A 227 -13.42 -9.47 -1.66
C ARG A 227 -14.77 -8.88 -2.11
N GLN A 228 -15.44 -8.09 -1.26
CA GLN A 228 -16.70 -7.41 -1.63
C GLN A 228 -16.48 -6.03 -2.26
N VAL A 229 -15.24 -5.54 -2.26
CA VAL A 229 -14.87 -4.25 -2.84
C VAL A 229 -14.03 -4.50 -4.08
N THR A 230 -14.43 -3.89 -5.18
CA THR A 230 -13.69 -3.92 -6.45
C THR A 230 -13.24 -2.52 -6.81
N PHE A 231 -12.01 -2.40 -7.28
CA PHE A 231 -11.47 -1.18 -7.87
C PHE A 231 -11.18 -1.42 -9.36
N GLY A 232 -11.55 -0.46 -10.19
CA GLY A 232 -11.32 -0.53 -11.64
C GLY A 232 -11.06 0.84 -12.27
N PRO A 233 -11.32 0.99 -13.59
CA PRO A 233 -10.97 2.21 -14.35
C PRO A 233 -11.65 3.51 -13.89
N LYS A 234 -12.68 3.42 -13.04
CA LYS A 234 -13.36 4.59 -12.48
C LYS A 234 -12.91 4.91 -11.05
N ASP A 235 -12.13 4.05 -10.42
CA ASP A 235 -11.75 4.18 -9.03
C ASP A 235 -10.36 4.77 -8.91
N VAL A 236 -10.29 6.03 -8.50
CA VAL A 236 -9.03 6.70 -8.22
C VAL A 236 -8.71 6.53 -6.75
N LEU A 237 -7.59 5.87 -6.47
CA LEU A 237 -6.99 5.81 -5.15
C LEU A 237 -5.91 6.87 -5.05
N THR A 238 -5.97 7.70 -4.02
CA THR A 238 -4.89 8.62 -3.63
C THR A 238 -4.40 8.23 -2.25
N THR A 239 -3.16 7.78 -2.14
CA THR A 239 -2.57 7.26 -0.91
C THR A 239 -1.34 8.06 -0.50
N ASP A 240 -1.04 8.03 0.79
CA ASP A 240 0.19 8.57 1.37
C ASP A 240 0.73 7.54 2.36
N PHE A 241 1.77 6.81 1.95
CA PHE A 241 2.48 5.86 2.80
C PHE A 241 3.63 6.58 3.49
N CYS A 242 3.42 6.96 4.75
CA CYS A 242 4.34 7.83 5.47
C CYS A 242 4.49 7.43 6.93
N TYR A 243 5.72 7.45 7.43
CA TYR A 243 6.03 7.15 8.83
C TYR A 243 7.23 7.97 9.33
N GLY A 244 7.39 7.99 10.64
CA GLY A 244 8.51 8.62 11.34
C GLY A 244 9.60 7.64 11.80
N PHE A 245 9.45 6.35 11.48
CA PHE A 245 10.32 5.30 12.03
C PHE A 245 11.61 5.11 11.23
N LEU A 246 11.76 5.68 10.03
CA LEU A 246 12.98 5.57 9.24
C LEU A 246 13.68 6.93 9.15
N THR A 247 14.98 6.96 9.38
CA THR A 247 15.78 8.20 9.26
C THR A 247 16.82 8.05 8.15
N PHE A 248 16.84 9.01 7.22
CA PHE A 248 17.80 9.10 6.13
C PHE A 248 18.85 10.18 6.44
N PRO A 249 20.06 10.12 5.85
CA PRO A 249 20.59 9.14 4.89
C PRO A 249 21.17 7.87 5.53
N ASN A 250 21.21 7.81 6.87
CA ASN A 250 21.81 6.69 7.61
C ASN A 250 20.95 5.41 7.57
N LEU A 251 19.70 5.49 7.10
CA LEU A 251 18.73 4.40 7.03
C LEU A 251 18.63 3.64 8.36
N ALA A 252 18.25 4.35 9.43
CA ALA A 252 18.04 3.75 10.74
C ALA A 252 16.54 3.63 11.06
N LEU A 253 16.13 2.46 11.55
CA LEU A 253 14.81 2.23 12.15
C LEU A 253 14.82 2.74 13.59
N SER A 254 13.88 3.59 13.95
CA SER A 254 13.65 4.09 15.30
C SER A 254 12.32 3.53 15.81
N LEU A 255 12.39 2.67 16.82
CA LEU A 255 11.20 2.12 17.49
C LEU A 255 10.83 2.95 18.73
N PRO A 256 9.55 2.93 19.16
CA PRO A 256 9.15 3.50 20.44
C PRO A 256 10.00 2.97 21.61
N GLY A 257 10.30 3.83 22.58
CA GLY A 257 11.15 3.47 23.72
C GLY A 257 12.65 3.68 23.51
N GLY A 258 13.05 4.38 22.44
CA GLY A 258 14.45 4.81 22.22
C GLY A 258 15.35 3.74 21.61
N ILE A 259 14.79 2.61 21.17
CA ILE A 259 15.53 1.54 20.49
C ILE A 259 15.74 1.95 19.02
N SER A 260 16.98 1.87 18.53
CA SER A 260 17.27 2.12 17.12
C SER A 260 18.13 1.02 16.50
N PHE A 261 17.81 0.65 15.27
CA PHE A 261 18.51 -0.33 14.47
C PHE A 261 19.05 0.34 13.21
N ASP A 262 20.35 0.23 12.97
CA ASP A 262 20.98 0.62 11.71
C ASP A 262 20.62 -0.42 10.63
N LEU A 263 19.70 -0.09 9.72
CA LEU A 263 19.19 -1.04 8.74
C LEU A 263 20.20 -1.36 7.64
N LYS A 264 21.17 -0.47 7.38
CA LYS A 264 22.22 -0.73 6.37
C LYS A 264 22.98 -2.01 6.69
N LYS A 265 23.24 -2.28 7.97
CA LYS A 265 23.92 -3.49 8.45
C LYS A 265 23.11 -4.78 8.25
N TYR A 266 21.78 -4.67 8.18
CA TYR A 266 20.88 -5.82 8.12
C TYR A 266 20.39 -6.12 6.70
N TRP A 267 20.45 -5.13 5.82
CA TRP A 267 20.03 -5.25 4.42
C TRP A 267 21.22 -5.41 3.45
N ASP A 268 22.46 -5.37 3.95
CA ASP A 268 23.68 -5.63 3.17
C ASP A 268 23.79 -4.73 1.94
N GLY A 269 23.44 -3.45 2.13
CA GLY A 269 23.43 -2.43 1.08
C GLY A 269 22.40 -2.65 -0.04
N GLN A 270 21.53 -3.65 0.07
CA GLN A 270 20.55 -3.93 -0.99
C GLN A 270 19.46 -2.86 -1.05
N PRO A 271 18.90 -2.59 -2.24
CA PRO A 271 17.82 -1.64 -2.40
C PRO A 271 16.58 -2.00 -1.58
N VAL A 272 15.86 -0.98 -1.13
CA VAL A 272 14.53 -1.17 -0.53
C VAL A 272 13.50 -0.94 -1.62
N ARG A 273 12.76 -1.99 -1.97
CA ARG A 273 11.66 -1.89 -2.93
C ARG A 273 10.35 -1.68 -2.19
N PHE A 274 9.57 -0.73 -2.65
CA PHE A 274 8.17 -0.53 -2.31
C PHE A 274 7.36 -0.90 -3.55
N VAL A 275 6.57 -1.96 -3.45
CA VAL A 275 5.84 -2.51 -4.59
C VAL A 275 4.36 -2.54 -4.31
N CYS A 276 3.58 -2.29 -5.36
CA CYS A 276 2.16 -2.64 -5.38
C CYS A 276 1.98 -3.76 -6.38
N VAL A 277 1.43 -4.89 -5.93
CA VAL A 277 1.36 -6.13 -6.71
C VAL A 277 -0.02 -6.76 -6.60
N GLU A 278 -0.35 -7.54 -7.62
CA GLU A 278 -1.45 -8.48 -7.61
C GLU A 278 -1.12 -9.68 -6.71
N ARG A 279 -2.06 -10.08 -5.85
CA ARG A 279 -1.97 -11.26 -4.99
C ARG A 279 -1.86 -12.51 -5.85
N GLN A 280 -0.97 -13.43 -5.46
CA GLN A 280 -0.82 -14.70 -6.16
C GLN A 280 -2.10 -15.54 -6.02
N SER A 281 -2.58 -16.10 -7.13
CA SER A 281 -3.70 -17.05 -7.11
C SER A 281 -3.32 -18.32 -6.36
N GLU A 282 -4.19 -18.79 -5.47
CA GLU A 282 -3.99 -19.99 -4.64
C GLU A 282 -3.92 -21.32 -5.45
N GLN A 283 -4.21 -21.30 -6.76
CA GLN A 283 -4.23 -22.50 -7.60
C GLN A 283 -2.85 -22.96 -8.12
N GLY A 284 -1.76 -22.25 -7.81
CA GLY A 284 -0.42 -22.54 -8.35
C GLY A 284 0.53 -23.32 -7.44
N SER A 285 0.13 -23.70 -6.22
CA SER A 285 1.06 -24.28 -5.23
C SER A 285 1.11 -25.82 -5.20
N ASP A 286 0.29 -26.53 -5.97
CA ASP A 286 0.18 -28.00 -5.87
C ASP A 286 0.77 -28.80 -7.05
N ASP A 287 1.30 -28.16 -8.11
CA ASP A 287 1.98 -28.90 -9.19
C ASP A 287 3.47 -28.58 -9.22
N THR A 288 4.24 -29.44 -8.55
CA THR A 288 5.62 -29.72 -8.94
C THR A 288 5.58 -30.47 -10.28
N SER A 289 5.27 -29.75 -11.37
CA SER A 289 5.45 -30.25 -12.72
C SER A 289 6.57 -29.43 -13.37
N SER A 290 7.64 -30.15 -13.68
CA SER A 290 8.76 -29.74 -14.50
C SER A 290 8.26 -29.39 -15.90
N GLY A 291 7.80 -28.15 -16.07
CA GLY A 291 7.44 -27.55 -17.34
C GLY A 291 8.50 -26.54 -17.76
N SER A 292 9.17 -26.85 -18.87
CA SER A 292 10.09 -25.98 -19.60
C SER A 292 9.35 -24.76 -20.18
N GLY A 293 9.07 -23.75 -19.36
CA GLY A 293 8.73 -22.41 -19.81
C GLY A 293 9.96 -21.52 -19.68
N GLU A 294 10.41 -20.92 -20.79
CA GLU A 294 11.50 -19.93 -20.82
C GLU A 294 11.07 -18.57 -20.23
N GLY A 295 10.38 -18.57 -19.08
CA GLY A 295 10.12 -17.38 -18.28
C GLY A 295 11.06 -17.36 -17.08
N SER A 296 11.79 -16.28 -16.85
CA SER A 296 12.56 -16.15 -15.61
C SER A 296 11.60 -15.87 -14.45
N TYR A 297 11.90 -16.33 -13.24
CA TYR A 297 11.12 -15.98 -12.04
C TYR A 297 10.90 -14.46 -11.87
N GLU A 298 11.82 -13.65 -12.41
CA GLU A 298 11.71 -12.19 -12.40
C GLU A 298 10.61 -11.66 -13.33
N SER A 299 10.34 -12.33 -14.47
CA SER A 299 9.24 -11.94 -15.35
C SER A 299 7.87 -12.19 -14.71
N GLU A 300 7.70 -13.28 -13.95
CA GLU A 300 6.45 -13.57 -13.25
C GLU A 300 6.14 -12.58 -12.13
N GLU A 301 7.16 -12.10 -11.39
CA GLU A 301 6.99 -11.06 -10.38
C GLU A 301 6.62 -9.72 -11.03
N ASP A 302 7.30 -9.33 -12.11
CA ASP A 302 7.05 -8.11 -12.84
C ASP A 302 5.64 -8.07 -13.47
N GLU A 303 5.15 -9.21 -13.98
CA GLU A 303 3.79 -9.32 -14.52
C GLU A 303 2.71 -8.99 -13.50
N ARG A 304 2.98 -9.23 -12.21
CA ARG A 304 2.05 -8.93 -11.12
C ARG A 304 2.19 -7.49 -10.61
N MET A 305 3.20 -6.73 -11.03
CA MET A 305 3.41 -5.37 -10.54
C MET A 305 2.43 -4.37 -11.16
N PHE A 306 1.84 -3.56 -10.30
CA PHE A 306 1.15 -2.34 -10.71
C PHE A 306 2.12 -1.16 -10.77
N TRP A 307 3.08 -1.12 -9.84
CA TRP A 307 4.16 -0.14 -9.79
C TRP A 307 5.24 -0.55 -8.77
N CYS A 308 6.44 -0.03 -8.98
CA CYS A 308 7.62 -0.24 -8.14
C CYS A 308 8.31 1.10 -7.86
N ILE A 309 8.73 1.30 -6.61
CA ILE A 309 9.55 2.42 -6.18
C ILE A 309 10.74 1.86 -5.41
N VAL A 310 11.94 2.29 -5.76
CA VAL A 310 13.17 1.77 -5.17
C VAL A 310 13.95 2.92 -4.57
N ILE A 311 14.33 2.78 -3.30
CA ILE A 311 15.27 3.69 -2.64
C ILE A 311 16.60 2.96 -2.54
N VAL A 312 17.62 3.50 -3.21
CA VAL A 312 18.97 2.92 -3.29
C VAL A 312 19.94 3.85 -2.58
N ALA A 313 20.72 3.30 -1.65
CA ALA A 313 21.92 3.97 -1.17
C ALA A 313 23.09 3.50 -2.02
N ASP A 314 23.70 4.39 -2.80
CA ASP A 314 24.96 4.11 -3.46
C ASP A 314 26.10 4.49 -2.52
N ASP A 315 26.94 3.49 -2.26
CA ASP A 315 28.29 3.70 -1.77
C ASP A 315 29.17 3.91 -3.02
N GLU A 316 29.68 5.13 -3.26
CA GLU A 316 30.79 5.32 -4.21
C GLU A 316 32.06 4.64 -3.69
#